data_AF-S7U3Q0-F1
#
_entry.id   AF-S7U3Q0-F1
#
_cell.length_a   1.000
_cell.length_b   1.000
_cell.length_c   1.000
_cell.angle_alpha   90.00
_cell.angle_beta   90.00
_cell.angle_gamma   90.00
#
_symmetry.space_group_name_H-M   'P 1'
#
loop_
_entity.id
_entity.type
_entity.pdbx_description
1 polymer ?
#
loop_
_entity_poly.entity_id
_entity_poly.type
_entity_poly.pdbx_seq_one_letter_code
_entity_poly.pdbx_strand_id
1 'polypeptide(L)'
;MDRCRHRTPSRSITSFAEKTAVTFWELDDEEIAAYIATGEPMDKAGAYGIQGRAALFVKRIEGDYLTVVGLPLSRTVRELRRLGWPPA
;
A
#
# COMPACT_ATOMS: atom_id res chain seq x y z
N MET A 1 35.62 -0.46 15.51
CA MET A 1 34.37 -0.55 16.28
C MET A 1 33.94 0.88 16.61
N ASP A 2 33.33 1.57 15.65
CA ASP A 2 33.01 2.99 15.78
C ASP A 2 31.58 3.20 16.28
N ARG A 3 31.45 4.16 17.18
CA ARG A 3 30.32 4.30 18.11
C ARG A 3 29.03 4.68 17.39
N CYS A 4 27.98 3.90 17.63
CA CYS A 4 26.60 4.25 17.35
C CYS A 4 26.21 5.47 18.20
N ARG A 5 26.42 6.68 17.68
CA ARG A 5 25.90 7.92 18.26
C ARG A 5 24.39 7.97 17.97
N HIS A 6 23.58 7.38 18.84
CA HIS A 6 22.15 7.65 18.90
C HIS A 6 21.96 9.10 19.36
N ARG A 7 22.02 10.03 18.40
CA ARG A 7 21.62 11.41 18.59
C ARG A 7 20.10 11.38 18.64
N THR A 8 19.50 11.37 19.83
CA THR A 8 18.04 11.43 20.00
C THR A 8 17.54 12.72 19.34
N PRO A 9 16.85 12.66 18.20
CA PRO A 9 16.34 13.87 17.57
C PRO A 9 15.26 14.46 18.48
N SER A 10 15.15 15.78 18.54
CA SER A 10 13.92 16.44 19.03
C SER A 10 12.73 15.78 18.34
N ARG A 11 11.67 15.43 19.08
CA ARG A 11 10.48 14.75 18.53
C ARG A 11 9.90 15.54 17.35
N SER A 12 10.25 15.15 16.13
CA SER A 12 9.68 15.68 14.89
C SER A 12 8.62 14.71 14.39
N ILE A 13 7.41 15.23 14.11
CA ILE A 13 6.31 14.46 13.55
C ILE A 13 6.16 14.90 12.10
N THR A 14 6.26 13.96 11.16
CA THR A 14 6.05 14.19 9.73
C THR A 14 4.91 13.30 9.25
N SER A 15 3.96 13.88 8.53
CA SER A 15 2.85 13.15 7.89
C SER A 15 2.86 13.39 6.38
N PHE A 16 2.52 12.37 5.60
CA PHE A 16 2.35 12.45 4.16
C PHE A 16 1.27 11.46 3.72
N ALA A 17 0.78 11.62 2.49
CA ALA A 17 -0.18 10.71 1.88
C ALA A 17 0.20 10.47 0.41
N GLU A 18 -0.18 9.30 -0.09
CA GLU A 18 -0.07 8.93 -1.50
C GLU A 18 -1.44 8.44 -1.97
N LYS A 19 -1.73 8.62 -3.27
CA LYS A 19 -2.99 8.20 -3.88
C LYS A 19 -2.69 7.37 -5.11
N THR A 20 -3.38 6.24 -5.22
CA THR A 20 -3.35 5.39 -6.41
C THR A 20 -4.79 5.12 -6.83
N ALA A 21 -5.11 5.33 -8.11
CA ALA A 21 -6.39 4.97 -8.67
C ALA A 21 -6.34 3.54 -9.23
N VAL A 22 -7.35 2.74 -8.92
CA VAL A 22 -7.48 1.36 -9.42
C VAL A 22 -8.79 1.31 -10.21
N THR A 23 -8.70 0.93 -11.48
CA THR A 23 -9.85 0.71 -12.36
C THR A 23 -10.10 -0.79 -12.46
N PHE A 24 -11.33 -1.23 -12.23
CA PHE A 24 -11.73 -2.61 -12.42
C PHE A 24 -12.25 -2.83 -13.84
N TRP A 25 -12.29 -4.08 -14.27
CA TRP A 25 -13.19 -4.49 -15.35
C TRP A 25 -14.64 -4.35 -14.88
N GLU A 26 -15.57 -4.29 -15.84
CA GLU A 26 -16.98 -4.53 -15.52
C GLU A 26 -17.08 -5.98 -15.03
N LEU A 27 -17.68 -6.18 -13.85
CA LEU A 27 -17.87 -7.49 -13.25
C LEU A 27 -19.34 -7.84 -13.30
N ASP A 28 -19.65 -9.10 -13.59
CA ASP A 28 -21.00 -9.61 -13.45
C ASP A 28 -21.30 -10.10 -12.02
N ASP A 29 -22.57 -10.34 -11.73
CA ASP A 29 -23.03 -10.79 -10.42
C ASP A 29 -22.46 -12.16 -10.03
N GLU A 30 -22.13 -13.02 -11.01
CA GLU A 30 -21.59 -14.36 -10.79
C GLU A 30 -20.12 -14.27 -10.33
N GLU A 31 -19.32 -13.42 -10.97
CA GLU A 31 -17.94 -13.12 -10.58
C GLU A 31 -17.88 -12.52 -9.17
N ILE A 32 -18.79 -11.58 -8.87
CA ILE A 32 -18.88 -10.95 -7.54
C ILE A 32 -19.27 -12.00 -6.49
N ALA A 33 -20.31 -12.80 -6.74
CA ALA A 33 -20.76 -13.83 -5.81
C ALA A 33 -19.67 -14.89 -5.57
N ALA A 34 -18.98 -15.33 -6.63
CA ALA A 34 -17.88 -16.28 -6.54
C ALA A 34 -16.73 -15.71 -5.70
N TYR A 35 -16.40 -14.42 -5.84
CA TYR A 35 -15.37 -13.78 -5.03
C TYR A 35 -15.78 -13.67 -3.55
N ILE A 36 -17.02 -13.27 -3.27
CA ILE A 36 -17.55 -13.19 -1.91
C ILE A 36 -17.48 -14.55 -1.21
N ALA A 37 -17.82 -15.63 -1.92
CA ALA A 37 -17.78 -16.99 -1.39
C ALA A 37 -16.38 -17.44 -0.94
N THR A 38 -15.30 -16.78 -1.40
CA THR A 38 -13.94 -17.08 -0.96
C THR A 38 -13.61 -16.58 0.45
N GLY A 39 -14.40 -15.64 0.98
CA GLY A 39 -14.13 -14.96 2.26
C GLY A 39 -12.98 -13.94 2.21
N GLU A 40 -12.18 -13.90 1.13
CA GLU A 40 -11.10 -12.93 0.91
C GLU A 40 -11.54 -11.45 1.05
N PRO A 41 -12.74 -11.01 0.63
CA PRO A 41 -13.13 -9.60 0.80
C PRO A 41 -13.39 -9.17 2.25
N MET A 42 -13.60 -10.11 3.18
CA MET A 42 -14.18 -9.82 4.50
C MET A 42 -13.23 -9.07 5.45
N ASP A 43 -11.92 -9.13 5.23
CA ASP A 43 -10.90 -8.47 6.06
C ASP A 43 -10.23 -7.27 5.36
N LYS A 44 -10.77 -6.80 4.23
CA LYS A 44 -10.14 -5.78 3.38
C LYS A 44 -11.01 -4.55 3.23
N ALA A 45 -10.42 -3.37 3.46
CA ALA A 45 -11.06 -2.11 3.12
C ALA A 45 -11.34 -2.05 1.61
N GLY A 46 -12.57 -1.73 1.23
CA GLY A 46 -13.01 -1.78 -0.17
C GLY A 46 -13.38 -3.17 -0.68
N ALA A 47 -13.37 -4.20 0.20
CA ALA A 47 -13.78 -5.56 -0.11
C ALA A 47 -13.03 -6.17 -1.30
N TYR A 48 -11.73 -5.86 -1.46
CA TYR A 48 -10.87 -6.50 -2.45
C TYR A 48 -9.41 -6.55 -2.01
N GLY A 49 -8.68 -7.58 -2.43
CA GLY A 49 -7.25 -7.73 -2.19
C GLY A 49 -6.47 -7.86 -3.49
N ILE A 50 -5.65 -6.85 -3.83
CA ILE A 50 -4.88 -6.88 -5.08
C ILE A 50 -3.81 -7.97 -5.12
N GLN A 51 -3.43 -8.53 -3.97
CA GLN A 51 -2.50 -9.67 -3.87
C GLN A 51 -3.21 -11.03 -3.96
N GLY A 52 -4.55 -11.03 -3.91
CA GLY A 52 -5.39 -12.22 -3.95
C GLY A 52 -6.17 -12.35 -5.25
N ARG A 53 -7.34 -12.99 -5.19
CA ARG A 53 -8.15 -13.29 -6.37
C ARG A 53 -8.70 -12.04 -7.04
N ALA A 54 -8.88 -10.94 -6.29
CA ALA A 54 -9.32 -9.68 -6.87
C ALA A 54 -8.30 -9.04 -7.83
N ALA A 55 -7.05 -9.52 -7.88
CA ALA A 55 -6.09 -9.12 -8.92
C ALA A 55 -6.64 -9.33 -10.33
N LEU A 56 -7.49 -10.36 -10.53
CA LEU A 56 -8.12 -10.67 -11.81
C LEU A 56 -9.10 -9.59 -12.28
N PHE A 57 -9.67 -8.83 -11.33
CA PHE A 57 -10.63 -7.78 -11.62
C PHE A 57 -9.96 -6.45 -12.00
N VAL A 58 -8.66 -6.29 -11.73
CA VAL A 58 -7.95 -5.03 -11.94
C VAL A 58 -7.63 -4.86 -13.43
N LYS A 59 -8.28 -3.87 -14.05
CA LYS A 59 -8.02 -3.44 -15.43
C LYS A 59 -6.80 -2.53 -15.54
N ARG A 60 -6.63 -1.62 -14.58
CA ARG A 60 -5.60 -0.58 -14.65
C ARG A 60 -5.28 0.01 -13.28
N ILE A 61 -4.03 0.37 -13.08
CA ILE A 61 -3.55 1.07 -11.89
C ILE A 61 -2.84 2.35 -12.33
N GLU A 62 -3.19 3.47 -11.71
CA GLU A 62 -2.54 4.76 -11.92
C GLU A 62 -2.02 5.30 -10.59
N GLY A 63 -0.71 5.23 -10.41
CA GLY A 63 -0.02 5.59 -9.17
C GLY A 63 0.94 4.49 -8.72
N ASP A 64 1.28 4.50 -7.43
CA ASP A 64 2.17 3.49 -6.85
C ASP A 64 1.37 2.26 -6.39
N TYR A 65 1.70 1.09 -6.95
CA TYR A 65 1.10 -0.20 -6.59
C TYR A 65 1.27 -0.52 -5.09
N LEU A 66 2.41 -0.17 -4.49
CA LEU A 66 2.68 -0.47 -3.09
C LEU A 66 1.79 0.35 -2.15
N THR A 67 1.31 1.52 -2.60
CA THR A 67 0.25 2.26 -1.91
C THR A 67 -1.04 1.45 -1.84
N VAL A 68 -1.38 0.70 -2.89
CA VAL A 68 -2.57 -0.18 -2.92
C VAL A 68 -2.38 -1.38 -1.98
N VAL A 69 -1.16 -1.92 -1.92
CA VAL A 69 -0.81 -3.01 -0.98
C VAL A 69 -0.85 -2.53 0.48
N GLY A 70 -0.61 -1.25 0.74
CA GLY A 70 -0.79 -0.61 2.06
C GLY A 70 0.40 0.21 2.56
N LEU A 71 1.51 0.28 1.84
CA LEU A 71 2.63 1.15 2.20
C LEU A 71 3.29 1.76 0.94
N PRO A 72 3.20 3.09 0.74
CA PRO A 72 3.91 3.77 -0.35
C PRO A 72 5.42 3.77 -0.12
N LEU A 73 6.08 2.65 -0.41
CA LEU A 73 7.47 2.39 -0.02
C LEU A 73 8.42 3.45 -0.59
N SER A 74 8.25 3.80 -1.85
CA SER A 74 9.09 4.78 -2.54
C SER A 74 9.02 6.16 -1.88
N ARG A 75 7.81 6.58 -1.47
CA ARG A 75 7.62 7.84 -0.74
C ARG A 75 8.17 7.74 0.68
N THR A 76 7.89 6.63 1.37
CA THR A 76 8.33 6.37 2.74
C THR A 76 9.84 6.46 2.87
N VAL A 77 10.59 5.80 1.97
CA VAL A 77 12.07 5.85 1.97
C VAL A 77 12.58 7.27 1.72
N ARG A 78 11.93 8.06 0.86
CA ARG A 78 12.31 9.46 0.64
C ARG A 78 12.10 10.32 1.90
N GLU A 79 11.02 10.12 2.63
CA GLU A 79 10.78 10.84 3.89
C GLU A 79 11.75 10.39 5.00
N LEU A 80 12.04 9.09 5.11
CA LEU A 80 13.05 8.59 6.04
C LEU A 80 14.43 9.21 5.76
N ARG A 81 14.85 9.27 4.50
CA ARG A 81 16.10 9.93 4.10
C ARG A 81 16.12 11.40 4.52
N ARG A 82 15.01 12.14 4.34
CA ARG A 82 14.90 13.55 4.77
C ARG A 82 15.01 13.72 6.29
N LEU A 83 14.57 12.72 7.05
CA LEU A 83 14.70 12.67 8.51
C LEU A 83 16.09 12.19 8.97
N GLY A 84 17.02 11.90 8.06
CA GLY A 84 18.37 11.43 8.37
C GLY A 84 18.50 9.91 8.51
N TRP A 85 17.50 9.15 8.07
CA TRP A 85 17.52 7.69 8.07
C TRP A 85 17.77 7.16 6.64
N PRO A 86 19.02 6.83 6.28
CA PRO A 86 19.32 6.24 4.99
C PRO A 86 18.74 4.82 4.90
N PRO A 87 18.27 4.37 3.72
CA PRO A 87 17.93 2.96 3.54
C PRO A 87 19.18 2.09 3.68
N ALA A 88 18.96 0.86 4.15
CA ALA A 88 19.99 -0.18 4.21
C ALA A 88 20.55 -0.52 2.82
#